data_AF-A0A6M0ICH0-F1
#
_entry.id   AF-A0A6M0ICH0-F1
#
_cell.length_a   1.000
_cell.length_b   1.000
_cell.length_c   1.000
_cell.angle_alpha   90.00
_cell.angle_beta   90.00
_cell.angle_gamma   90.00
#
_symmetry.space_group_name_H-M   'P 1'
#
loop_
_entity.id
_entity.type
_entity.pdbx_description
1 polymer ?
#
loop_
_entity_poly.entity_id
_entity_poly.type
_entity_poly.pdbx_seq_one_letter_code
_entity_poly.pdbx_strand_id
1 'polypeptide(L)'
;MEEVIDELKLLFDEAKQRSEFELVLTLINYRGMGTHKLTTNLHEWFEALDFYKRLYISHTDKEKTRMGALLYSTFFENSDFYNIIGSLCKVKMGYRGSSYLFWKTKKYERVLGIGEKQEFLLELLFDANKHNIVKFFKENYFKEIRNTFFHSAYSLGNDNYILHETEPIYIGGIGQSSFEINGFFYPKINNVISFFESFRDLYLNAFASYKENKVVFGFFPNPSNITILGSNQGLKGFKIEKHVQFFDEWYDAGIWYDEKYDMYVGHNIRFDMPNIESIEINDQIKRYEDKDDIHQSDAEFHNLIEKISERNYPDEIAKATNLLLKFGGLRHQKMLKEENYFKRKSFPKFILPFYRRAIEIGSALFDTTEIKKTIEELEKNN
;
A
#
# COMPACT_ATOMS: atom_id res chain seq x y z
N MET A 1 -5.52 6.30 19.68
CA MET A 1 -6.42 6.25 18.49
C MET A 1 -6.66 7.63 17.91
N GLU A 2 -6.86 8.67 18.73
CA GLU A 2 -7.02 10.06 18.27
C GLU A 2 -5.91 10.50 17.30
N GLU A 3 -4.64 10.39 17.70
CA GLU A 3 -3.48 10.74 16.85
C GLU A 3 -3.46 9.97 15.52
N VAL A 4 -3.89 8.71 15.50
CA VAL A 4 -3.97 7.87 14.29
C VAL A 4 -5.04 8.39 13.35
N ILE A 5 -6.21 8.75 13.89
CA ILE A 5 -7.33 9.29 13.13
C ILE A 5 -6.99 10.68 12.58
N ASP A 6 -6.30 11.51 13.35
CA ASP A 6 -5.89 12.82 12.89
C ASP A 6 -4.80 12.73 11.81
N GLU A 7 -3.85 11.80 11.92
CA GLU A 7 -2.91 11.53 10.83
C GLU A 7 -3.61 11.09 9.54
N LEU A 8 -4.67 10.28 9.66
CA LEU A 8 -5.48 9.82 8.54
C LEU A 8 -6.24 10.98 7.88
N LYS A 9 -6.87 11.87 8.66
CA LYS A 9 -7.50 13.10 8.13
C LYS A 9 -6.48 13.96 7.40
N LEU A 10 -5.34 14.23 8.05
CA LEU A 10 -4.26 15.02 7.48
C LEU A 10 -3.73 14.40 6.18
N LEU A 11 -3.69 13.07 6.07
CA LEU A 11 -3.24 12.41 4.83
C LEU A 11 -4.15 12.74 3.63
N PHE A 12 -5.47 12.77 3.82
CA PHE A 12 -6.41 13.20 2.79
C PHE A 12 -6.22 14.68 2.43
N ASP A 13 -6.09 15.54 3.44
CA ASP A 13 -5.94 16.99 3.23
C ASP A 13 -4.62 17.33 2.52
N GLU A 14 -3.51 16.74 2.96
CA GLU A 14 -2.18 16.94 2.36
C GLU A 14 -2.15 16.40 0.91
N ALA A 15 -2.76 15.25 0.65
CA ALA A 15 -2.87 14.72 -0.71
C ALA A 15 -3.69 15.67 -1.60
N LYS A 16 -4.83 16.18 -1.12
CA LYS A 16 -5.65 17.18 -1.84
C LYS A 16 -4.86 18.45 -2.14
N GLN A 17 -4.16 18.98 -1.13
CA GLN A 17 -3.36 20.20 -1.26
C GLN A 17 -2.20 20.03 -2.24
N ARG A 18 -1.58 18.84 -2.25
CA ARG A 18 -0.47 18.54 -3.14
C ARG A 18 -0.90 18.36 -4.59
N SER A 19 -1.96 17.59 -4.82
CA SER A 19 -2.58 17.43 -6.14
C SER A 19 -4.03 16.97 -6.01
N GLU A 20 -4.96 17.91 -6.14
CA GLU A 20 -6.39 17.62 -6.09
C GLU A 20 -6.81 16.68 -7.24
N PHE A 21 -6.15 16.78 -8.40
CA PHE A 21 -6.40 15.88 -9.52
C PHE A 21 -6.00 14.44 -9.21
N GLU A 22 -4.81 14.22 -8.64
CA GLU A 22 -4.37 12.85 -8.28
C GLU A 22 -5.21 12.26 -7.14
N LEU A 23 -5.69 13.10 -6.21
CA LEU A 23 -6.71 12.68 -5.24
C LEU A 23 -7.98 12.21 -5.95
N VAL A 24 -8.50 12.98 -6.93
CA VAL A 24 -9.69 12.58 -7.70
C VAL A 24 -9.46 11.27 -8.44
N LEU A 25 -8.30 11.07 -9.08
CA LEU A 25 -7.95 9.80 -9.72
C LEU A 25 -7.95 8.63 -8.70
N THR A 26 -7.42 8.88 -7.50
CA THR A 26 -7.42 7.90 -6.40
C THR A 26 -8.83 7.55 -5.93
N LEU A 27 -9.73 8.54 -5.82
CA LEU A 27 -11.13 8.33 -5.43
C LEU A 27 -11.93 7.60 -6.51
N ILE A 28 -11.71 7.90 -7.78
CA ILE A 28 -12.39 7.20 -8.89
C ILE A 28 -11.85 5.77 -9.02
N ASN A 29 -10.55 5.57 -8.81
CA ASN A 29 -9.85 4.29 -8.93
C ASN A 29 -10.29 3.52 -10.20
N TYR A 30 -10.30 4.20 -11.34
CA TYR A 30 -10.84 3.64 -12.58
C TYR A 30 -9.99 2.44 -13.05
N ARG A 31 -10.63 1.27 -13.15
CA ARG A 31 -10.00 0.01 -13.61
C ARG A 31 -10.61 -0.55 -14.88
N GLY A 32 -11.65 0.11 -15.42
CA GLY A 32 -12.42 -0.33 -16.56
C GLY A 32 -13.84 0.22 -16.50
N MET A 33 -14.61 -0.02 -17.56
CA MET A 33 -16.01 0.38 -17.63
C MET A 33 -16.83 -0.45 -16.63
N GLY A 34 -17.61 0.23 -15.81
CA GLY A 34 -18.54 -0.41 -14.87
C GLY A 34 -19.06 0.58 -13.84
N THR A 35 -20.03 0.13 -13.05
CA THR A 35 -20.61 0.98 -12.00
C THR A 35 -19.58 1.20 -10.91
N HIS A 36 -19.53 2.40 -10.34
CA HIS A 36 -18.57 2.75 -9.27
C HIS A 36 -18.66 1.82 -8.05
N LYS A 37 -19.81 1.15 -7.86
CA LYS A 37 -20.04 0.16 -6.80
C LYS A 37 -19.55 -1.25 -7.15
N LEU A 38 -19.42 -1.58 -8.43
CA LEU A 38 -19.10 -2.93 -8.90
C LEU A 38 -17.69 -3.04 -9.51
N THR A 39 -17.04 -1.93 -9.83
CA THR A 39 -15.64 -1.91 -10.33
C THR A 39 -14.59 -2.00 -9.23
N THR A 40 -15.01 -1.85 -7.96
CA THR A 40 -14.19 -1.96 -6.76
C THR A 40 -14.94 -2.76 -5.70
N ASN A 41 -14.21 -3.51 -4.87
CA ASN A 41 -14.82 -4.22 -3.74
C ASN A 41 -14.91 -3.35 -2.48
N LEU A 42 -14.59 -2.05 -2.57
CA LEU A 42 -14.53 -1.13 -1.44
C LEU A 42 -15.91 -0.88 -0.83
N HIS A 43 -16.94 -0.64 -1.65
CA HIS A 43 -18.30 -0.41 -1.17
C HIS A 43 -18.89 -1.66 -0.51
N GLU A 44 -18.70 -2.83 -1.12
CA GLU A 44 -19.06 -4.13 -0.50
C GLU A 44 -18.34 -4.32 0.83
N TRP A 45 -17.05 -3.95 0.90
CA TRP A 45 -16.28 -4.02 2.14
C TRP A 45 -16.79 -3.07 3.22
N PHE A 46 -17.23 -1.86 2.86
CA PHE A 46 -17.89 -0.94 3.78
C PHE A 46 -19.18 -1.55 4.35
N GLU A 47 -20.06 -2.07 3.49
CA GLU A 47 -21.32 -2.66 3.89
C GLU A 47 -21.12 -3.92 4.76
N ALA A 48 -20.18 -4.79 4.37
CA ALA A 48 -19.84 -5.99 5.12
C ALA A 48 -19.28 -5.66 6.51
N LEU A 49 -18.34 -4.72 6.63
CA LEU A 49 -17.80 -4.33 7.93
C LEU A 49 -18.84 -3.66 8.83
N ASP A 50 -19.74 -2.83 8.29
CA ASP A 50 -20.85 -2.29 9.06
C ASP A 50 -21.81 -3.38 9.54
N PHE A 51 -22.10 -4.38 8.69
CA PHE A 51 -22.90 -5.52 9.08
C PHE A 51 -22.22 -6.34 10.19
N TYR A 52 -20.95 -6.71 10.03
CA TYR A 52 -20.20 -7.45 11.05
C TYR A 52 -20.04 -6.66 12.35
N LYS A 53 -19.88 -5.33 12.28
CA LYS A 53 -19.86 -4.45 13.45
C LYS A 53 -21.18 -4.52 14.23
N ARG A 54 -22.32 -4.47 13.54
CA ARG A 54 -23.63 -4.64 14.20
C ARG A 54 -23.74 -5.98 14.91
N LEU A 55 -23.31 -7.07 14.27
CA LEU A 55 -23.31 -8.41 14.87
C LEU A 55 -22.36 -8.48 16.07
N TYR A 56 -21.16 -7.91 15.97
CA TYR A 56 -20.19 -7.84 17.06
C TYR A 56 -20.76 -7.12 18.30
N ILE A 57 -21.50 -6.04 18.09
CA ILE A 57 -22.11 -5.27 19.19
C ILE A 57 -23.33 -5.99 19.77
N SER A 58 -24.12 -6.68 18.95
CA SER A 58 -25.39 -7.28 19.38
C SER A 58 -25.25 -8.63 20.10
N HIS A 59 -24.16 -9.35 19.88
CA HIS A 59 -23.93 -10.67 20.48
C HIS A 59 -23.07 -10.58 21.76
N THR A 60 -23.07 -11.65 22.54
CA THR A 60 -22.21 -11.82 23.73
C THR A 60 -21.29 -13.04 23.60
N ASP A 61 -20.36 -13.16 24.54
CA ASP A 61 -19.54 -14.37 24.75
C ASP A 61 -18.84 -14.87 23.47
N LYS A 62 -19.00 -16.17 23.16
CA LYS A 62 -18.34 -16.83 22.03
C LYS A 62 -18.80 -16.28 20.68
N GLU A 63 -20.08 -15.90 20.57
CA GLU A 63 -20.63 -15.34 19.33
C GLU A 63 -20.03 -13.97 19.04
N LYS A 64 -19.95 -13.11 20.07
CA LYS A 64 -19.24 -11.83 19.99
C LYS A 64 -17.78 -12.01 19.56
N THR A 65 -17.08 -12.97 20.15
CA THR A 65 -15.68 -13.24 19.81
C THR A 65 -15.52 -13.68 18.34
N ARG A 66 -16.40 -14.54 17.85
CA ARG A 66 -16.39 -14.98 16.44
C ARG A 66 -16.68 -13.85 15.48
N MET A 67 -17.67 -13.00 15.79
CA MET A 67 -17.99 -11.84 14.96
C MET A 67 -16.87 -10.80 14.99
N GLY A 68 -16.24 -10.62 16.14
CA GLY A 68 -15.04 -9.79 16.29
C GLY A 68 -13.88 -10.30 15.43
N ALA A 69 -13.62 -11.62 15.41
CA ALA A 69 -12.61 -12.23 14.57
C ALA A 69 -12.92 -12.15 13.07
N LEU A 70 -14.18 -12.28 12.69
CA LEU A 70 -14.62 -12.05 11.32
C LEU A 70 -14.37 -10.61 10.88
N LEU A 71 -14.85 -9.63 11.65
CA LEU A 71 -14.65 -8.20 11.39
C LEU A 71 -13.16 -7.85 11.29
N TYR A 72 -12.40 -8.26 12.30
CA TYR A 72 -10.95 -8.06 12.37
C TYR A 72 -10.26 -8.59 11.12
N SER A 73 -10.55 -9.85 10.74
CA SER A 73 -9.90 -10.49 9.62
C SER A 73 -10.32 -9.84 8.29
N THR A 74 -11.61 -9.55 8.10
CA THR A 74 -12.13 -8.88 6.90
C THR A 74 -11.53 -7.49 6.71
N PHE A 75 -11.26 -6.74 7.79
CA PHE A 75 -10.64 -5.42 7.68
C PHE A 75 -9.27 -5.49 6.99
N PHE A 76 -8.41 -6.42 7.39
CA PHE A 76 -7.04 -6.53 6.85
C PHE A 76 -6.95 -7.17 5.46
N GLU A 77 -8.05 -7.67 4.88
CA GLU A 77 -8.04 -8.35 3.57
C GLU A 77 -8.25 -7.40 2.38
N ASN A 78 -8.79 -6.20 2.60
CA ASN A 78 -9.22 -5.34 1.49
C ASN A 78 -8.04 -4.65 0.78
N SER A 79 -7.81 -5.03 -0.48
CA SER A 79 -6.70 -4.48 -1.27
C SER A 79 -6.96 -3.05 -1.75
N ASP A 80 -8.21 -2.67 -1.97
CA ASP A 80 -8.58 -1.33 -2.42
C ASP A 80 -8.32 -0.29 -1.32
N PHE A 81 -8.59 -0.64 -0.07
CA PHE A 81 -8.20 0.12 1.10
C PHE A 81 -6.70 0.41 1.13
N TYR A 82 -5.85 -0.62 1.01
CA TYR A 82 -4.40 -0.43 0.99
C TYR A 82 -3.93 0.39 -0.22
N ASN A 83 -4.51 0.17 -1.40
CA ASN A 83 -4.20 0.94 -2.60
C ASN A 83 -4.54 2.42 -2.44
N ILE A 84 -5.68 2.75 -1.81
CA ILE A 84 -6.09 4.13 -1.56
C ILE A 84 -5.10 4.79 -0.58
N ILE A 85 -4.83 4.19 0.57
CA ILE A 85 -3.91 4.78 1.56
C ILE A 85 -2.50 4.94 0.96
N GLY A 86 -1.99 3.91 0.27
CA GLY A 86 -0.69 3.99 -0.40
C GLY A 86 -0.65 5.05 -1.51
N SER A 87 -1.73 5.21 -2.26
CA SER A 87 -1.85 6.28 -3.27
C SER A 87 -1.85 7.65 -2.61
N LEU A 88 -2.59 7.85 -1.52
CA LEU A 88 -2.58 9.13 -0.79
C LEU A 88 -1.16 9.47 -0.26
N CYS A 89 -0.41 8.47 0.22
CA CYS A 89 1.00 8.66 0.60
C CYS A 89 1.85 9.15 -0.59
N LYS A 90 1.70 8.50 -1.76
CA LYS A 90 2.41 8.91 -2.98
C LYS A 90 2.06 10.32 -3.40
N VAL A 91 0.76 10.64 -3.44
CA VAL A 91 0.27 11.96 -3.81
C VAL A 91 0.82 13.02 -2.87
N LYS A 92 0.79 12.79 -1.54
CA LYS A 92 1.41 13.68 -0.55
C LYS A 92 2.90 13.94 -0.86
N MET A 93 3.65 12.91 -1.20
CA MET A 93 5.07 13.03 -1.55
C MET A 93 5.30 13.69 -2.93
N GLY A 94 4.25 13.89 -3.72
CA GLY A 94 4.29 14.51 -5.05
C GLY A 94 4.51 13.53 -6.20
N TYR A 95 4.31 12.23 -5.96
CA TYR A 95 4.25 11.21 -7.00
C TYR A 95 2.80 10.97 -7.43
N ARG A 96 2.59 10.22 -8.52
CA ARG A 96 1.23 9.88 -8.95
C ARG A 96 0.59 8.82 -8.04
N GLY A 97 -0.73 8.84 -7.95
CA GLY A 97 -1.47 7.73 -7.35
C GLY A 97 -1.21 6.42 -8.11
N SER A 98 -1.48 5.28 -7.49
CA SER A 98 -1.26 3.98 -8.12
C SER A 98 -2.42 3.04 -7.88
N SER A 99 -3.21 2.79 -8.92
CA SER A 99 -4.27 1.77 -8.93
C SER A 99 -3.70 0.34 -8.86
N TYR A 100 -2.37 0.20 -8.99
CA TYR A 100 -1.65 -1.07 -9.08
C TYR A 100 -0.47 -1.13 -8.08
N LEU A 101 -0.63 -0.59 -6.87
CA LEU A 101 0.42 -0.60 -5.84
C LEU A 101 1.05 -1.99 -5.63
N PHE A 102 0.23 -3.04 -5.79
CA PHE A 102 0.60 -4.45 -5.63
C PHE A 102 0.77 -5.19 -6.96
N TRP A 103 1.18 -4.50 -8.02
CA TRP A 103 1.34 -5.08 -9.35
C TRP A 103 2.22 -6.34 -9.35
N LYS A 104 1.76 -7.35 -10.10
CA LYS A 104 2.39 -8.68 -10.23
C LYS A 104 3.55 -8.64 -11.22
N THR A 105 4.70 -9.20 -10.86
CA THR A 105 5.76 -9.58 -11.80
C THR A 105 5.45 -10.93 -12.44
N LYS A 106 6.14 -11.32 -13.52
CA LYS A 106 5.98 -12.67 -14.11
C LYS A 106 6.35 -13.76 -13.11
N LYS A 107 7.30 -13.50 -12.22
CA LYS A 107 7.72 -14.41 -11.16
C LYS A 107 6.75 -14.45 -9.96
N TYR A 108 5.94 -13.42 -9.74
CA TYR A 108 4.85 -13.41 -8.76
C TYR A 108 3.48 -13.51 -9.48
N GLU A 109 3.20 -14.66 -10.11
CA GLU A 109 1.83 -14.96 -10.59
C GLU A 109 0.78 -14.95 -9.46
N ARG A 110 1.24 -15.13 -8.21
CA ARG A 110 0.41 -15.15 -7.01
C ARG A 110 -0.05 -13.75 -6.60
N VAL A 111 -1.26 -13.68 -6.03
CA VAL A 111 -1.72 -12.50 -5.31
C VAL A 111 -0.86 -12.33 -4.07
N LEU A 112 -0.32 -11.13 -3.83
CA LEU A 112 0.43 -10.84 -2.60
C LEU A 112 -0.43 -11.14 -1.38
N GLY A 113 0.16 -11.80 -0.38
CA GLY A 113 -0.47 -12.02 0.90
C GLY A 113 -0.67 -10.69 1.65
N ILE A 114 -1.57 -10.68 2.65
CA ILE A 114 -1.82 -9.48 3.46
C ILE A 114 -0.54 -8.95 4.11
N GLY A 115 0.30 -9.84 4.63
CA GLY A 115 1.58 -9.45 5.25
C GLY A 115 2.47 -8.66 4.28
N GLU A 116 2.61 -9.13 3.04
CA GLU A 116 3.39 -8.44 2.00
C GLU A 116 2.76 -7.08 1.66
N LYS A 117 1.43 -7.02 1.49
CA LYS A 117 0.72 -5.76 1.20
C LYS A 117 0.89 -4.74 2.32
N GLN A 118 0.81 -5.19 3.57
CA GLN A 118 1.01 -4.35 4.74
C GLN A 118 2.45 -3.86 4.81
N GLU A 119 3.45 -4.71 4.61
CA GLU A 119 4.85 -4.30 4.58
C GLU A 119 5.13 -3.19 3.56
N PHE A 120 4.54 -3.31 2.36
CA PHE A 120 4.65 -2.28 1.32
C PHE A 120 3.98 -0.97 1.78
N LEU A 121 2.79 -1.05 2.37
CA LEU A 121 2.09 0.12 2.87
C LEU A 121 2.86 0.80 4.01
N LEU A 122 3.44 0.03 4.93
CA LEU A 122 4.17 0.55 6.08
C LEU A 122 5.36 1.41 5.64
N GLU A 123 6.12 0.97 4.64
CA GLU A 123 7.23 1.77 4.10
C GLU A 123 6.73 3.10 3.53
N LEU A 124 5.64 3.09 2.76
CA LEU A 124 5.05 4.30 2.19
C LEU A 124 4.50 5.26 3.25
N LEU A 125 3.85 4.73 4.29
CA LEU A 125 3.36 5.52 5.42
C LEU A 125 4.52 6.16 6.18
N PHE A 126 5.62 5.43 6.36
CA PHE A 126 6.81 5.96 7.01
C PHE A 126 7.39 7.13 6.20
N ASP A 127 7.53 6.97 4.89
CA ASP A 127 8.04 8.01 4.00
C ASP A 127 7.14 9.25 3.95
N ALA A 128 5.82 9.02 4.07
CA ALA A 128 4.82 10.07 4.16
C ALA A 128 4.73 10.71 5.56
N ASN A 129 5.63 10.37 6.49
CA ASN A 129 5.63 10.82 7.89
C ASN A 129 4.30 10.55 8.61
N LYS A 130 3.73 9.36 8.42
CA LYS A 130 2.49 8.87 9.06
C LYS A 130 2.78 7.75 10.06
N HIS A 131 3.63 8.06 11.04
CA HIS A 131 4.17 7.07 11.97
C HIS A 131 3.12 6.51 12.93
N ASN A 132 2.07 7.27 13.28
CA ASN A 132 1.00 6.75 14.12
C ASN A 132 0.13 5.74 13.37
N ILE A 133 -0.07 5.92 12.06
CA ILE A 133 -0.72 4.89 11.23
C ILE A 133 0.19 3.64 11.11
N VAL A 134 1.51 3.81 10.94
CA VAL A 134 2.46 2.68 10.97
C VAL A 134 2.33 1.90 12.29
N LYS A 135 2.30 2.62 13.42
CA LYS A 135 2.14 2.05 14.75
C LYS A 135 0.82 1.30 14.88
N PHE A 136 -0.30 1.85 14.38
CA PHE A 136 -1.59 1.18 14.38
C PHE A 136 -1.51 -0.21 13.71
N PHE A 137 -0.94 -0.29 12.51
CA PHE A 137 -0.83 -1.57 11.80
C PHE A 137 0.07 -2.56 12.53
N LYS A 138 1.21 -2.12 13.08
CA LYS A 138 2.14 -2.98 13.84
C LYS A 138 1.53 -3.50 15.14
N GLU A 139 0.73 -2.68 15.83
CA GLU A 139 0.18 -3.02 17.14
C GLU A 139 -1.15 -3.76 17.07
N ASN A 140 -1.84 -3.71 15.93
CA ASN A 140 -3.17 -4.29 15.79
C ASN A 140 -3.22 -5.49 14.84
N TYR A 141 -2.29 -5.65 13.90
CA TYR A 141 -2.27 -6.81 13.00
C TYR A 141 -1.44 -7.98 13.55
N PHE A 142 -2.10 -9.12 13.74
CA PHE A 142 -1.53 -10.40 14.15
C PHE A 142 -2.02 -11.45 13.15
N LYS A 143 -1.11 -11.90 12.28
CA LYS A 143 -1.42 -12.88 11.23
C LYS A 143 -1.95 -14.19 11.82
N GLU A 144 -1.51 -14.54 13.02
CA GLU A 144 -1.87 -15.76 13.75
C GLU A 144 -3.39 -15.80 13.99
N ILE A 145 -3.98 -14.71 14.50
CA ILE A 145 -5.42 -14.61 14.78
C ILE A 145 -6.24 -14.82 13.51
N ARG A 146 -5.87 -14.14 12.42
CA ARG A 146 -6.53 -14.25 11.13
C ARG A 146 -6.45 -15.67 10.58
N ASN A 147 -5.25 -16.27 10.62
CA ASN A 147 -5.02 -17.59 10.07
C ASN A 147 -5.78 -18.66 10.86
N THR A 148 -5.72 -18.65 12.18
CA THR A 148 -6.45 -19.63 12.99
C THR A 148 -7.95 -19.49 12.83
N PHE A 149 -8.46 -18.26 12.72
CA PHE A 149 -9.89 -18.04 12.51
C PHE A 149 -10.37 -18.61 11.17
N PHE A 150 -9.73 -18.28 10.05
CA PHE A 150 -10.16 -18.75 8.72
C PHE A 150 -9.94 -20.24 8.49
N HIS A 151 -8.93 -20.82 9.14
CA HIS A 151 -8.69 -22.27 9.07
C HIS A 151 -9.45 -23.05 10.14
N SER A 152 -10.30 -22.40 10.94
CA SER A 152 -10.99 -23.01 12.08
C SER A 152 -10.06 -23.70 13.09
N ALA A 153 -8.79 -23.29 13.12
CA ALA A 153 -7.74 -23.82 13.98
C ALA A 153 -7.70 -23.06 15.31
N TYR A 154 -8.84 -22.96 15.99
CA TYR A 154 -8.94 -22.28 17.29
C TYR A 154 -9.97 -22.90 18.21
N SER A 155 -9.90 -22.55 19.49
CA SER A 155 -10.97 -22.84 20.47
C SER A 155 -11.23 -21.63 21.35
N LEU A 156 -12.48 -21.47 21.77
CA LEU A 156 -12.89 -20.39 22.67
C LEU A 156 -13.19 -20.97 24.05
N GLY A 157 -12.35 -20.58 25.02
CA GLY A 157 -12.64 -20.68 26.44
C GLY A 157 -13.67 -19.63 26.87
N ASN A 158 -13.84 -19.44 28.18
CA ASN A 158 -14.72 -18.38 28.69
C ASN A 158 -14.12 -17.00 28.42
N ASP A 159 -12.83 -16.81 28.74
CA ASP A 159 -12.13 -15.52 28.59
C ASP A 159 -10.93 -15.59 27.64
N ASN A 160 -10.65 -16.75 27.03
CA ASN A 160 -9.43 -16.96 26.24
C ASN A 160 -9.74 -17.47 24.84
N TYR A 161 -8.99 -16.95 23.87
CA TYR A 161 -8.86 -17.50 22.52
C TYR A 161 -7.62 -18.38 22.49
N ILE A 162 -7.78 -19.65 22.10
CA ILE A 162 -6.71 -20.64 22.03
C ILE A 162 -6.38 -20.89 20.56
N LEU A 163 -5.11 -20.69 20.22
CA LEU A 163 -4.54 -20.89 18.90
C LEU A 163 -4.12 -22.36 18.74
N HIS A 164 -4.59 -23.02 17.68
CA HIS A 164 -4.16 -24.36 17.30
C HIS A 164 -3.38 -24.32 16.00
N GLU A 165 -2.43 -25.25 15.82
CA GLU A 165 -1.73 -25.48 14.55
C GLU A 165 -1.10 -24.22 13.92
N THR A 166 -0.60 -23.31 14.75
CA THR A 166 0.02 -22.07 14.29
C THR A 166 1.23 -21.71 15.16
N GLU A 167 2.06 -20.82 14.64
CA GLU A 167 3.14 -20.21 15.41
C GLU A 167 2.57 -19.44 16.62
N PRO A 168 3.30 -19.37 17.74
CA PRO A 168 2.84 -18.63 18.90
C PRO A 168 2.66 -17.14 18.57
N ILE A 169 1.62 -16.53 19.13
CA ILE A 169 1.48 -15.07 19.11
C ILE A 169 2.43 -14.48 20.16
N TYR A 170 3.17 -13.44 19.79
CA TYR A 170 4.09 -12.77 20.70
C TYR A 170 3.43 -11.55 21.34
N ILE A 171 3.12 -11.65 22.63
CA ILE A 171 2.50 -10.56 23.41
C ILE A 171 3.49 -10.15 24.50
N GLY A 172 3.94 -8.89 24.47
CA GLY A 172 4.97 -8.40 25.40
C GLY A 172 6.31 -9.14 25.26
N GLY A 173 6.62 -9.68 24.07
CA GLY A 173 7.81 -10.47 23.81
C GLY A 173 7.73 -11.93 24.27
N ILE A 174 6.60 -12.36 24.84
CA ILE A 174 6.37 -13.73 25.27
C ILE A 174 5.52 -14.43 24.22
N GLY A 175 6.04 -15.53 23.65
CA GLY A 175 5.29 -16.39 22.74
C GLY A 175 4.24 -17.21 23.50
N GLN A 176 2.98 -17.11 23.09
CA GLN A 176 1.86 -17.78 23.73
C GLN A 176 0.98 -18.47 22.67
N SER A 177 0.37 -19.61 23.01
CA SER A 177 -0.63 -20.31 22.18
C SER A 177 -2.06 -19.95 22.55
N SER A 178 -2.26 -18.93 23.38
CA SER A 178 -3.57 -18.39 23.71
C SER A 178 -3.44 -16.93 24.14
N PHE A 179 -4.55 -16.19 24.11
CA PHE A 179 -4.63 -14.82 24.59
C PHE A 179 -5.99 -14.51 25.19
N GLU A 180 -6.01 -13.51 26.06
CA GLU A 180 -7.20 -13.08 26.78
C GLU A 180 -8.08 -12.17 25.89
N ILE A 181 -9.38 -12.46 25.85
CA ILE A 181 -10.29 -11.86 24.87
C ILE A 181 -10.59 -10.39 25.19
N ASN A 182 -10.87 -10.05 26.46
CA ASN A 182 -11.37 -8.73 26.83
C ASN A 182 -10.27 -7.67 26.91
N GLY A 183 -9.09 -8.02 27.42
CA GLY A 183 -7.96 -7.13 27.63
C GLY A 183 -6.95 -7.11 26.49
N PHE A 184 -6.90 -8.15 25.65
CA PHE A 184 -6.06 -8.14 24.45
C PHE A 184 -6.86 -7.99 23.15
N PHE A 185 -7.82 -8.87 22.88
CA PHE A 185 -8.42 -8.94 21.54
C PHE A 185 -9.50 -7.90 21.23
N TYR A 186 -10.48 -7.71 22.11
CA TYR A 186 -11.52 -6.70 21.94
C TYR A 186 -10.98 -5.27 21.78
N PRO A 187 -9.92 -4.83 22.50
CA PRO A 187 -9.30 -3.55 22.22
C PRO A 187 -8.78 -3.41 20.78
N LYS A 188 -8.22 -4.48 20.19
CA LYS A 188 -7.78 -4.44 18.78
C LYS A 188 -8.96 -4.31 17.82
N ILE A 189 -10.06 -5.03 18.08
CA ILE A 189 -11.29 -4.92 17.30
C ILE A 189 -11.85 -3.49 17.37
N ASN A 190 -11.88 -2.89 18.57
CA ASN A 190 -12.37 -1.51 18.74
C ASN A 190 -11.49 -0.48 18.01
N ASN A 191 -10.17 -0.67 18.05
CA ASN A 191 -9.24 0.15 17.27
C ASN A 191 -9.48 0.01 15.77
N VAL A 192 -9.69 -1.22 15.29
CA VAL A 192 -10.02 -1.52 13.88
C VAL A 192 -11.32 -0.85 13.47
N ILE A 193 -12.38 -0.96 14.28
CA ILE A 193 -13.67 -0.29 14.03
C ILE A 193 -13.48 1.22 13.93
N SER A 194 -12.78 1.83 14.89
CA SER A 194 -12.56 3.29 14.93
C SER A 194 -11.78 3.78 13.70
N PHE A 195 -10.75 3.03 13.29
CA PHE A 195 -9.98 3.34 12.09
C PHE A 195 -10.84 3.19 10.82
N PHE A 196 -11.58 2.08 10.71
CA PHE A 196 -12.46 1.79 9.59
C PHE A 196 -13.51 2.88 9.39
N GLU A 197 -14.24 3.26 10.44
CA GLU A 197 -15.28 4.28 10.36
C GLU A 197 -14.69 5.63 9.93
N SER A 198 -13.55 6.00 10.51
CA SER A 198 -12.85 7.24 10.14
C SER A 198 -12.42 7.24 8.68
N PHE A 199 -11.85 6.13 8.18
CA PHE A 199 -11.46 5.98 6.79
C PHE A 199 -12.66 6.05 5.85
N ARG A 200 -13.71 5.27 6.13
CA ARG A 200 -14.94 5.23 5.32
C ARG A 200 -15.54 6.62 5.21
N ASP A 201 -15.69 7.31 6.33
CA ASP A 201 -16.33 8.63 6.37
C ASP A 201 -15.47 9.66 5.63
N LEU A 202 -14.14 9.63 5.78
CA LEU A 202 -13.24 10.49 5.00
C LEU A 202 -13.34 10.24 3.50
N TYR A 203 -13.36 8.97 3.08
CA TYR A 203 -13.49 8.60 1.67
C TYR A 203 -14.83 9.08 1.09
N LEU A 204 -15.95 8.76 1.76
CA LEU A 204 -17.28 9.15 1.32
C LEU A 204 -17.47 10.67 1.31
N ASN A 205 -16.95 11.38 2.32
CA ASN A 205 -17.00 12.83 2.38
C ASN A 205 -16.15 13.49 1.30
N ALA A 206 -14.94 12.97 1.02
CA ALA A 206 -14.10 13.45 -0.06
C ALA A 206 -14.82 13.33 -1.41
N PHE A 207 -15.46 12.18 -1.66
CA PHE A 207 -16.26 11.95 -2.86
C PHE A 207 -17.48 12.89 -2.93
N ALA A 208 -18.23 13.02 -1.82
CA ALA A 208 -19.43 13.83 -1.74
C ALA A 208 -19.15 15.34 -1.81
N SER A 209 -17.92 15.79 -1.52
CA SER A 209 -17.54 17.21 -1.48
C SER A 209 -17.57 17.90 -2.85
N TYR A 210 -17.49 17.16 -3.95
CA TYR A 210 -17.52 17.70 -5.30
C TYR A 210 -18.97 17.95 -5.76
N LYS A 211 -19.53 19.09 -5.35
CA LYS A 211 -20.92 19.48 -5.67
C LYS A 211 -21.10 20.20 -6.99
N GLU A 212 -20.05 20.85 -7.46
CA GLU A 212 -20.04 21.65 -8.69
C GLU A 212 -18.78 21.36 -9.49
N ASN A 213 -18.78 21.74 -10.77
CA ASN A 213 -17.61 21.61 -11.61
C ASN A 213 -16.51 22.55 -11.10
N LYS A 214 -15.28 22.04 -11.06
CA LYS A 214 -14.12 22.80 -10.61
C LYS A 214 -12.95 22.56 -11.55
N VAL A 215 -12.33 23.65 -12.00
CA VAL A 215 -11.09 23.56 -12.79
C VAL A 215 -9.91 23.48 -11.82
N VAL A 216 -9.07 22.47 -12.03
CA VAL A 216 -7.80 22.28 -11.31
C VAL A 216 -6.67 22.09 -12.31
N PHE A 217 -5.45 22.35 -11.86
CA PHE A 217 -4.26 22.03 -12.65
C PHE A 217 -3.78 20.62 -12.30
N GLY A 218 -3.45 19.83 -13.31
CA GLY A 218 -2.96 18.46 -13.10
C GLY A 218 -2.22 17.93 -14.31
N PHE A 219 -1.76 16.68 -14.22
CA PHE A 219 -0.88 16.08 -15.23
C PHE A 219 -1.60 14.95 -15.96
N PHE A 220 -1.93 15.15 -17.24
CA PHE A 220 -2.61 14.14 -18.05
C PHE A 220 -2.33 14.31 -19.54
N PRO A 221 -1.32 13.61 -20.11
CA PRO A 221 0.01 13.35 -19.55
C PRO A 221 0.94 14.55 -19.67
N ASN A 222 0.40 15.72 -19.96
CA ASN A 222 1.11 16.97 -19.87
C ASN A 222 0.37 17.82 -18.84
N PRO A 223 1.05 18.81 -18.24
CA PRO A 223 0.39 19.77 -17.37
C PRO A 223 -0.77 20.45 -18.11
N SER A 224 -1.98 20.36 -17.57
CA SER A 224 -3.20 20.84 -18.20
C SER A 224 -4.26 21.26 -17.19
N ASN A 225 -5.19 22.11 -17.63
CA ASN A 225 -6.39 22.43 -16.88
C ASN A 225 -7.40 21.29 -17.04
N ILE A 226 -7.82 20.72 -15.91
CA ILE A 226 -8.75 19.60 -15.83
C ILE A 226 -9.99 20.07 -15.11
N THR A 227 -11.15 19.84 -15.72
CA THR A 227 -12.44 20.08 -15.09
C THR A 227 -12.83 18.84 -14.31
N ILE A 228 -12.78 18.91 -12.97
CA ILE A 228 -13.44 17.94 -12.11
C ILE A 228 -14.94 18.15 -12.23
N LEU A 229 -15.67 17.08 -12.51
CA LEU A 229 -17.11 17.10 -12.68
C LEU A 229 -17.79 16.79 -11.34
N GLY A 230 -18.58 17.74 -10.85
CA GLY A 230 -19.31 17.62 -9.60
C GLY A 230 -20.82 17.49 -9.82
N SER A 231 -21.53 17.04 -8.79
CA SER A 231 -22.99 17.02 -8.77
C SER A 231 -23.54 17.03 -7.34
N ASN A 232 -24.85 17.20 -7.20
CA ASN A 232 -25.52 17.06 -5.89
C ASN A 232 -25.21 15.71 -5.20
N GLN A 233 -24.92 14.65 -5.98
CA GLN A 233 -24.54 13.33 -5.48
C GLN A 233 -23.04 13.14 -5.23
N GLY A 234 -22.21 14.15 -5.54
CA GLY A 234 -20.75 14.12 -5.40
C GLY A 234 -20.03 14.03 -6.74
N LEU A 235 -18.79 13.55 -6.68
CA LEU A 235 -17.87 13.40 -7.81
C LEU A 235 -18.48 12.56 -8.95
N LYS A 236 -18.45 13.12 -10.16
CA LYS A 236 -18.90 12.47 -11.40
C LYS A 236 -17.77 12.15 -12.37
N GLY A 237 -16.54 12.52 -12.04
CA GLY A 237 -15.36 12.26 -12.87
C GLY A 237 -14.55 13.50 -13.17
N PHE A 238 -13.84 13.48 -14.28
CA PHE A 238 -13.06 14.61 -14.79
C PHE A 238 -13.08 14.66 -16.31
N LYS A 239 -12.87 15.85 -16.84
CA LYS A 239 -12.88 16.16 -18.27
C LYS A 239 -11.76 17.15 -18.61
N ILE A 240 -11.10 16.90 -19.73
CA ILE A 240 -10.08 17.76 -20.32
C ILE A 240 -10.61 18.17 -21.68
N GLU A 241 -10.83 19.47 -21.83
CA GLU A 241 -11.44 19.99 -23.04
C GLU A 241 -10.48 19.94 -24.22
N LYS A 242 -10.98 19.51 -25.39
CA LYS A 242 -10.24 19.54 -26.67
C LYS A 242 -8.81 18.98 -26.55
N HIS A 243 -8.69 17.81 -25.95
CA HIS A 243 -7.39 17.20 -25.68
C HIS A 243 -6.89 16.30 -26.82
N VAL A 244 -7.80 15.70 -27.58
CA VAL A 244 -7.46 14.69 -28.59
C VAL A 244 -8.05 15.10 -29.94
N GLN A 245 -7.26 15.01 -31.00
CA GLN A 245 -7.72 15.31 -32.35
C GLN A 245 -7.99 14.01 -33.13
N PHE A 246 -9.20 13.90 -33.69
CA PHE A 246 -9.58 12.85 -34.63
C PHE A 246 -10.15 13.48 -35.89
N PHE A 247 -9.64 13.12 -37.07
CA PHE A 247 -10.12 13.64 -38.36
C PHE A 247 -10.23 15.18 -38.38
N ASP A 248 -9.19 15.86 -37.89
CA ASP A 248 -9.08 17.31 -37.74
C ASP A 248 -10.04 17.99 -36.74
N GLU A 249 -10.92 17.23 -36.08
CA GLU A 249 -11.80 17.72 -35.02
C GLU A 249 -11.22 17.45 -33.63
N TRP A 250 -11.38 18.41 -32.73
CA TRP A 250 -10.92 18.32 -31.35
C TRP A 250 -12.02 17.78 -30.43
N TYR A 251 -11.68 16.74 -29.68
CA TYR A 251 -12.57 16.06 -28.76
C TYR A 251 -12.03 16.13 -27.32
N ASP A 252 -12.96 16.06 -26.39
CA ASP A 252 -12.66 16.02 -24.97
C ASP A 252 -12.14 14.64 -24.56
N ALA A 253 -11.27 14.61 -23.56
CA ALA A 253 -10.77 13.38 -22.97
C ALA A 253 -11.04 13.34 -21.46
N GLY A 254 -11.23 12.16 -20.89
CA GLY A 254 -11.43 12.03 -19.45
C GLY A 254 -12.22 10.81 -19.06
N ILE A 255 -12.59 10.75 -17.78
CA ILE A 255 -13.39 9.66 -17.21
C ILE A 255 -14.56 10.30 -16.53
N TRP A 256 -15.79 9.99 -16.95
CA TRP A 256 -16.97 10.51 -16.28
C TRP A 256 -18.13 9.53 -16.27
N TYR A 257 -19.05 9.80 -15.36
CA TYR A 257 -20.21 8.95 -15.12
C TYR A 257 -21.24 9.13 -16.23
N ASP A 258 -21.63 8.02 -16.85
CA ASP A 258 -22.76 7.94 -17.76
C ASP A 258 -23.99 7.44 -16.99
N GLU A 259 -24.93 8.35 -16.72
CA GLU A 259 -26.18 8.04 -16.01
C GLU A 259 -27.07 7.05 -16.75
N LYS A 260 -26.98 6.99 -18.09
CA LYS A 260 -27.80 6.08 -18.89
C LYS A 260 -27.43 4.63 -18.62
N TYR A 261 -26.16 4.37 -18.36
CA TYR A 261 -25.62 3.03 -18.17
C TYR A 261 -25.15 2.75 -16.73
N ASP A 262 -25.30 3.74 -15.84
CA ASP A 262 -24.89 3.67 -14.44
C ASP A 262 -23.39 3.36 -14.26
N MET A 263 -22.51 3.87 -15.13
CA MET A 263 -21.09 3.49 -15.13
C MET A 263 -20.13 4.64 -15.42
N TYR A 264 -18.91 4.52 -14.91
CA TYR A 264 -17.81 5.36 -15.38
C TYR A 264 -17.36 4.91 -16.77
N VAL A 265 -17.21 5.88 -17.67
CA VAL A 265 -16.77 5.65 -19.05
C VAL A 265 -15.49 6.45 -19.29
N GLY A 266 -14.50 5.79 -19.88
CA GLY A 266 -13.31 6.45 -20.40
C GLY A 266 -13.58 7.01 -21.79
N HIS A 267 -13.37 8.30 -21.98
CA HIS A 267 -13.59 9.01 -23.23
C HIS A 267 -12.26 9.46 -23.81
N ASN A 268 -11.95 8.98 -25.02
CA ASN A 268 -10.79 9.39 -25.82
C ASN A 268 -9.44 9.31 -25.08
N ILE A 269 -9.34 8.46 -24.05
CA ILE A 269 -8.08 8.22 -23.35
C ILE A 269 -7.29 7.21 -24.18
N ARG A 270 -6.21 7.67 -24.83
CA ARG A 270 -5.22 6.75 -25.40
C ARG A 270 -4.28 6.29 -24.29
N PHE A 271 -4.19 4.98 -24.11
CA PHE A 271 -3.14 4.34 -23.29
C PHE A 271 -1.79 4.23 -24.02
N ASP A 272 -1.64 4.90 -25.17
CA ASP A 272 -0.41 4.94 -25.99
C ASP A 272 0.63 5.88 -25.37
N MET A 273 1.05 5.55 -24.16
CA MET A 273 2.01 6.26 -23.35
C MET A 273 3.04 5.27 -22.81
N PRO A 274 4.19 5.72 -22.26
CA PRO A 274 5.08 4.83 -21.55
C PRO A 274 4.24 3.90 -20.67
N ASN A 275 4.43 2.58 -20.86
CA ASN A 275 3.69 1.55 -20.15
C ASN A 275 3.52 1.99 -18.68
N ILE A 276 2.32 1.90 -18.11
CA ILE A 276 2.01 2.32 -16.72
C ILE A 276 3.10 1.86 -15.75
N GLU A 277 3.66 0.68 -16.02
CA GLU A 277 4.84 0.11 -15.36
C GLU A 277 6.06 1.03 -15.32
N SER A 278 6.41 1.69 -16.43
CA SER A 278 7.53 2.64 -16.54
C SER A 278 7.33 3.86 -15.65
N ILE A 279 6.10 4.39 -15.58
CA ILE A 279 5.80 5.55 -14.72
C ILE A 279 5.95 5.13 -13.27
N GLU A 280 5.33 4.01 -12.90
CA GLU A 280 5.38 3.45 -11.55
C GLU A 280 6.81 3.13 -11.11
N ILE A 281 7.61 2.47 -11.97
CA ILE A 281 9.01 2.13 -11.70
C ILE A 281 9.86 3.38 -11.56
N ASN A 282 9.69 4.39 -12.43
CA ASN A 282 10.45 5.63 -12.33
C ASN A 282 10.13 6.42 -11.05
N ASP A 283 8.85 6.52 -10.67
CA ASP A 283 8.44 7.17 -9.42
C ASP A 283 9.00 6.42 -8.20
N GLN A 284 8.97 5.08 -8.22
CA GLN A 284 9.54 4.27 -7.13
C GLN A 284 11.07 4.39 -7.06
N ILE A 285 11.79 4.32 -8.19
CA ILE A 285 13.24 4.54 -8.25
C ILE A 285 13.58 5.89 -7.65
N LYS A 286 12.91 6.96 -8.10
CA LYS A 286 13.15 8.32 -7.61
C LYS A 286 12.94 8.43 -6.10
N ARG A 287 11.87 7.83 -5.58
CA ARG A 287 11.63 7.78 -4.12
C ARG A 287 12.79 7.12 -3.37
N TYR A 288 13.31 5.99 -3.86
CA TYR A 288 14.45 5.32 -3.23
C TYR A 288 15.79 6.05 -3.44
N GLU A 289 15.96 6.79 -4.54
CA GLU A 289 17.10 7.68 -4.76
C GLU A 289 17.11 8.81 -3.72
N ASP A 290 15.95 9.41 -3.45
CA ASP A 290 15.78 10.57 -2.56
C ASP A 290 15.83 10.19 -1.06
N LYS A 291 15.58 8.93 -0.70
CA LYS A 291 15.57 8.47 0.69
C LYS A 291 16.95 8.17 1.25
N ASP A 292 17.15 8.41 2.53
CA ASP A 292 18.40 8.07 3.22
C ASP A 292 18.54 6.57 3.51
N ASP A 293 17.46 5.90 3.92
CA ASP A 293 17.44 4.46 4.21
C ASP A 293 16.06 3.80 3.97
N ILE A 294 16.00 2.48 4.09
CA ILE A 294 14.76 1.69 4.15
C ILE A 294 14.41 1.45 5.63
N HIS A 295 13.19 1.81 6.04
CA HIS A 295 12.88 1.97 7.47
C HIS A 295 11.97 0.88 8.04
N GLN A 296 11.06 0.33 7.24
CA GLN A 296 10.04 -0.63 7.67
C GLN A 296 10.28 -2.02 7.10
N SER A 297 10.38 -2.15 5.77
CA SER A 297 10.60 -3.44 5.11
C SER A 297 11.29 -3.27 3.76
N ASP A 298 12.23 -4.19 3.49
CA ASP A 298 12.93 -4.28 2.20
C ASP A 298 12.07 -4.93 1.10
N ALA A 299 10.88 -5.44 1.45
CA ALA A 299 10.06 -6.23 0.54
C ALA A 299 9.60 -5.45 -0.70
N GLU A 300 9.18 -4.20 -0.52
CA GLU A 300 8.75 -3.35 -1.64
C GLU A 300 9.93 -2.92 -2.51
N PHE A 301 11.09 -2.62 -1.89
CA PHE A 301 12.33 -2.36 -2.61
C PHE A 301 12.76 -3.56 -3.46
N HIS A 302 12.80 -4.76 -2.89
CA HIS A 302 13.17 -5.95 -3.64
C HIS A 302 12.17 -6.29 -4.75
N ASN A 303 10.88 -5.98 -4.55
CA ASN A 303 9.87 -6.10 -5.60
C ASN A 303 10.13 -5.14 -6.77
N LEU A 304 10.55 -3.90 -6.49
CA LEU A 304 11.00 -2.95 -7.52
C LEU A 304 12.20 -3.49 -8.29
N ILE A 305 13.21 -3.99 -7.59
CA ILE A 305 14.43 -4.55 -8.20
C ILE A 305 14.09 -5.75 -9.10
N GLU A 306 13.13 -6.57 -8.69
CA GLU A 306 12.66 -7.68 -9.53
C GLU A 306 11.97 -7.19 -10.80
N LYS A 307 11.07 -6.21 -10.71
CA LYS A 307 10.39 -5.60 -11.87
C LYS A 307 11.40 -5.06 -12.88
N ILE A 308 12.40 -4.33 -12.40
CA ILE A 308 13.47 -3.76 -13.24
C ILE A 308 14.27 -4.88 -13.92
N SER A 309 14.62 -5.91 -13.17
CA SER A 309 15.36 -7.07 -13.70
C SER A 309 14.59 -7.82 -14.79
N GLU A 310 13.27 -7.95 -14.67
CA GLU A 310 12.44 -8.60 -15.70
C GLU A 310 12.33 -7.77 -16.99
N ARG A 311 12.28 -6.44 -16.87
CA ARG A 311 12.20 -5.53 -18.02
C ARG A 311 13.54 -5.38 -18.74
N ASN A 312 14.64 -5.55 -18.02
CA ASN A 312 16.00 -5.57 -18.53
C ASN A 312 16.37 -4.32 -19.34
N TYR A 313 15.93 -3.14 -18.89
CA TYR A 313 16.29 -1.85 -19.49
C TYR A 313 17.59 -1.33 -18.88
N PRO A 314 18.64 -1.03 -19.69
CA PRO A 314 19.96 -0.68 -19.18
C PRO A 314 19.97 0.48 -18.16
N ASP A 315 19.22 1.54 -18.41
CA ASP A 315 19.15 2.71 -17.52
C ASP A 315 18.49 2.37 -16.18
N GLU A 316 17.43 1.55 -16.19
CA GLU A 316 16.74 1.12 -14.97
C GLU A 316 17.64 0.17 -14.16
N ILE A 317 18.34 -0.76 -14.82
CA ILE A 317 19.31 -1.66 -14.17
C ILE A 317 20.42 -0.84 -13.53
N ALA A 318 20.96 0.16 -14.23
CA ALA A 318 22.02 1.00 -13.68
C ALA A 318 21.60 1.69 -12.38
N LYS A 319 20.39 2.28 -12.36
CA LYS A 319 19.83 2.91 -11.15
C LYS A 319 19.55 1.88 -10.06
N ALA A 320 18.96 0.73 -10.40
CA ALA A 320 18.69 -0.36 -9.46
C ALA A 320 19.97 -0.89 -8.79
N THR A 321 21.04 -1.11 -9.57
CA THR A 321 22.35 -1.52 -9.06
C THR A 321 22.90 -0.48 -8.09
N ASN A 322 22.84 0.81 -8.43
CA ASN A 322 23.30 1.88 -7.54
C ASN A 322 22.51 1.91 -6.22
N LEU A 323 21.19 1.73 -6.26
CA LEU A 323 20.35 1.66 -5.06
C LEU A 323 20.68 0.43 -4.20
N LEU A 324 20.91 -0.74 -4.80
CA LEU A 324 21.34 -1.94 -4.07
C LEU A 324 22.68 -1.71 -3.36
N LEU A 325 23.64 -1.07 -4.05
CA LEU A 325 24.93 -0.73 -3.45
C LEU A 325 24.81 0.30 -2.35
N LYS A 326 23.97 1.33 -2.52
CA LYS A 326 23.65 2.34 -1.50
C LYS A 326 23.13 1.69 -0.22
N PHE A 327 22.04 0.93 -0.30
CA PHE A 327 21.42 0.33 0.89
C PHE A 327 22.23 -0.83 1.47
N GLY A 328 22.94 -1.60 0.65
CA GLY A 328 23.91 -2.59 1.12
C GLY A 328 25.07 -1.92 1.90
N GLY A 329 25.61 -0.83 1.35
CA GLY A 329 26.67 -0.03 1.97
C GLY A 329 26.25 0.60 3.30
N LEU A 330 25.04 1.16 3.39
CA LEU A 330 24.50 1.70 4.64
C LEU A 330 24.39 0.65 5.74
N ARG A 331 23.89 -0.55 5.42
CA ARG A 331 23.85 -1.66 6.39
C ARG A 331 25.24 -2.14 6.77
N HIS A 332 26.18 -2.17 5.83
CA HIS A 332 27.57 -2.51 6.11
C HIS A 332 28.22 -1.47 7.05
N GLN A 333 28.01 -0.18 6.83
CA GLN A 333 28.49 0.86 7.73
C GLN A 333 27.89 0.73 9.14
N LYS A 334 26.61 0.37 9.25
CA LYS A 334 25.97 0.07 10.54
C LYS A 334 26.61 -1.14 11.23
N MET A 335 26.95 -2.19 10.48
CA MET A 335 27.67 -3.35 11.01
C MET A 335 29.04 -2.99 11.57
N LEU A 336 29.81 -2.15 10.87
CA LEU A 336 31.14 -1.72 11.31
C LEU A 336 31.09 -0.86 12.58
N LYS A 337 30.00 -0.12 12.78
CA LYS A 337 29.74 0.69 13.98
C LYS A 337 29.09 -0.09 15.13
N GLU A 338 28.66 -1.34 14.89
CA GLU A 338 27.97 -2.14 15.91
C GLU A 338 28.96 -2.72 16.92
N GLU A 339 28.82 -2.31 18.17
CA GLU A 339 29.65 -2.77 19.29
C GLU A 339 29.24 -4.16 19.78
N ASN A 340 27.95 -4.49 19.70
CA ASN A 340 27.46 -5.79 20.13
C ASN A 340 27.89 -6.90 19.16
N TYR A 341 28.76 -7.80 19.62
CA TYR A 341 29.29 -8.91 18.83
C TYR A 341 28.21 -9.80 18.22
N PHE A 342 27.19 -10.18 18.99
CA PHE A 342 26.11 -11.05 18.51
C PHE A 342 25.27 -10.36 17.45
N LYS A 343 24.95 -9.09 17.66
CA LYS A 343 24.19 -8.31 16.69
C LYS A 343 24.99 -8.12 15.41
N ARG A 344 26.28 -7.74 15.52
CA ARG A 344 27.22 -7.64 14.39
C ARG A 344 27.29 -8.93 13.56
N LYS A 345 27.32 -10.10 14.21
CA LYS A 345 27.34 -11.40 13.52
C LYS A 345 26.07 -11.68 12.70
N SER A 346 24.94 -11.05 13.03
CA SER A 346 23.70 -11.22 12.27
C SER A 346 23.59 -10.32 11.02
N PHE A 347 24.38 -9.24 10.94
CA PHE A 347 24.33 -8.28 9.81
C PHE A 347 24.60 -8.90 8.43
N PRO A 348 25.57 -9.82 8.24
CA PRO A 348 25.83 -10.42 6.93
C PRO A 348 24.56 -10.99 6.27
N LYS A 349 23.66 -11.60 7.06
CA LYS A 349 22.37 -12.13 6.58
C LYS A 349 21.49 -11.06 5.90
N PHE A 350 21.59 -9.81 6.34
CA PHE A 350 20.79 -8.68 5.84
C PHE A 350 21.55 -7.83 4.81
N ILE A 351 22.88 -7.91 4.75
CA ILE A 351 23.71 -7.17 3.79
C ILE A 351 23.88 -7.96 2.48
N LEU A 352 24.22 -9.25 2.58
CA LEU A 352 24.52 -10.11 1.44
C LEU A 352 23.42 -10.11 0.35
N PRO A 353 22.11 -10.10 0.67
CA PRO A 353 21.07 -10.03 -0.35
C PRO A 353 21.21 -8.82 -1.29
N PHE A 354 21.64 -7.66 -0.79
CA PHE A 354 21.82 -6.45 -1.59
C PHE A 354 22.98 -6.59 -2.57
N TYR A 355 24.16 -6.98 -2.09
CA TYR A 355 25.34 -7.11 -2.94
C TYR A 355 25.23 -8.25 -3.95
N ARG A 356 24.69 -9.40 -3.54
CA ARG A 356 24.47 -10.54 -4.45
C ARG A 356 23.51 -10.15 -5.58
N ARG A 357 22.41 -9.47 -5.24
CA ARG A 357 21.45 -9.01 -6.24
C ARG A 357 22.03 -7.93 -7.15
N ALA A 358 22.92 -7.05 -6.64
CA ALA A 358 23.60 -6.05 -7.44
C ALA A 358 24.51 -6.67 -8.52
N ILE A 359 25.23 -7.74 -8.18
CA ILE A 359 26.03 -8.51 -9.15
C ILE A 359 25.13 -9.20 -10.17
N GLU A 360 24.06 -9.84 -9.69
CA GLU A 360 23.15 -10.60 -10.55
C GLU A 360 22.58 -9.75 -11.68
N ILE A 361 22.10 -8.55 -11.38
CA ILE A 361 21.48 -7.68 -12.38
C ILE A 361 22.48 -6.74 -13.07
N GLY A 362 23.56 -6.34 -12.39
CA GLY A 362 24.46 -5.26 -12.83
C GLY A 362 25.77 -5.71 -13.47
N SER A 363 26.11 -7.01 -13.45
CA SER A 363 27.42 -7.50 -13.92
C SER A 363 27.77 -7.18 -15.37
N ALA A 364 26.77 -6.96 -16.22
CA ALA A 364 26.98 -6.54 -17.61
C ALA A 364 27.31 -5.04 -17.77
N LEU A 365 27.03 -4.22 -16.75
CA LEU A 365 27.11 -2.75 -16.81
C LEU A 365 28.21 -2.17 -15.91
N PHE A 366 28.67 -2.90 -14.90
CA PHE A 366 29.62 -2.41 -13.89
C PHE A 366 30.75 -3.41 -13.61
N ASP A 367 31.91 -2.90 -13.19
CA ASP A 367 32.94 -3.73 -12.59
C ASP A 367 32.46 -4.24 -11.22
N THR A 368 32.41 -5.57 -11.07
CA THR A 368 31.92 -6.24 -9.87
C THR A 368 33.03 -6.70 -8.92
N THR A 369 34.29 -6.39 -9.22
CA THR A 369 35.46 -6.91 -8.49
C THR A 369 35.45 -6.54 -7.01
N GLU A 370 35.17 -5.27 -6.67
CA GLU A 370 35.11 -4.82 -5.27
C GLU A 370 33.89 -5.39 -4.52
N ILE A 371 32.76 -5.53 -5.22
CA ILE A 371 31.53 -6.10 -4.65
C ILE A 371 31.77 -7.58 -4.29
N LYS A 372 32.43 -8.34 -5.17
CA LYS A 372 32.80 -9.74 -4.91
C LYS A 372 33.71 -9.89 -3.70
N LYS A 373 34.75 -9.04 -3.58
CA LYS A 373 35.62 -9.01 -2.40
C LYS A 373 34.83 -8.76 -1.11
N THR A 374 33.93 -7.78 -1.14
CA THR A 374 33.06 -7.45 0.01
C THR A 374 32.17 -8.63 0.40
N ILE A 375 31.61 -9.35 -0.57
CA ILE A 375 30.82 -10.57 -0.32
C ILE A 375 31.68 -11.65 0.34
N GLU A 376 32.88 -11.92 -0.17
CA GLU A 376 33.79 -12.92 0.42
C GLU A 376 34.17 -12.58 1.86
N GLU A 377 34.38 -11.29 2.17
CA GLU A 377 34.64 -10.82 3.53
C GLU A 377 33.44 -11.02 4.46
N LEU A 378 32.22 -10.70 3.99
CA LEU A 378 30.99 -10.88 4.76
C LEU A 378 30.67 -12.37 5.00
N GLU A 379 30.96 -13.24 4.03
CA GLU A 379 30.76 -14.69 4.15
C GLU A 379 31.73 -15.34 5.14
N LYS A 380 32.97 -14.86 5.23
CA LYS A 380 33.94 -15.31 6.24
C LYS A 380 33.55 -14.95 7.67
N ASN A 381 32.71 -13.93 7.83
CA ASN A 381 32.27 -13.41 9.14
C ASN A 381 30.88 -13.91 9.57
N ASN A 382 30.21 -14.71 8.74
CA ASN A 382 28.91 -15.34 9.00
C ASN A 382 29.13 -16.67 9.72
#